data_AF-A0A1V6IUM7-F1
#
_entry.id   AF-A0A1V6IUM7-F1
#
_cell.length_a   1.000
_cell.length_b   1.000
_cell.length_c   1.000
_cell.angle_alpha   90.00
_cell.angle_beta   90.00
_cell.angle_gamma   90.00
#
_symmetry.space_group_name_H-M   'P 1'
#
loop_
_entity.id
_entity.type
_entity.pdbx_description
1 polymer ?
#
loop_
_entity_poly.entity_id
_entity_poly.type
_entity_poly.pdbx_seq_one_letter_code
_entity_poly.pdbx_strand_id
1 'polypeptide(L)'
;MICTRCNRQMPDDSTVCPHCGQPVVSSEQVMKEIKVRRLQRYLFYTVVVLIVIAAVAIMVRIYNNNTKLVLEISQVKQSLEGAQGELTAAQTELEQKKQDLAKIQAELAESARKMQSADSQLKEKTTAYQNLLTEKTALEQTSEQCRMNLNLADANIYGLIVKLGTGVTNKNLMSIPLADANLGGEDSDDDGLSDTIERSLGSDPNKADTDGDGYDDKVEWLRGYNPLGEGMLPINPQYVNTVKGKILLQIEGDKSAWYVAGDGKRYYLGNPGDAYAVMRQNEYWTKDWPGYAPPLMSTSEETMATE
;
A
#
# COMPACT_ATOMS: atom_id res chain seq x y z
N MET A 1 -7.19 73.67 136.06
CA MET A 1 -7.74 73.56 134.67
C MET A 1 -9.27 73.60 134.69
N ILE A 2 -9.95 74.10 133.64
CA ILE A 2 -11.44 74.13 133.56
C ILE A 2 -11.92 72.92 132.74
N CYS A 3 -12.94 72.22 133.24
CA CYS A 3 -13.55 71.11 132.49
C CYS A 3 -14.21 71.60 131.21
N THR A 4 -13.86 71.06 130.05
CA THR A 4 -14.50 71.41 128.77
C THR A 4 -15.99 71.04 128.70
N ARG A 5 -16.51 70.26 129.66
CA ARG A 5 -17.91 69.83 129.70
C ARG A 5 -18.74 70.49 130.80
N CYS A 6 -18.26 70.51 132.04
CA CYS A 6 -19.00 71.11 133.16
C CYS A 6 -18.57 72.54 133.49
N ASN A 7 -17.55 73.07 132.79
CA ASN A 7 -17.05 74.45 132.84
C ASN A 7 -16.77 75.01 134.24
N ARG A 8 -16.50 74.13 135.20
CA ARG A 8 -16.06 74.49 136.57
C ARG A 8 -14.56 74.28 136.73
N GLN A 9 -13.95 75.10 137.57
CA GLN A 9 -12.54 75.02 137.92
C GLN A 9 -12.25 73.75 138.72
N MET A 10 -11.22 73.01 138.31
CA MET A 10 -10.73 71.83 139.00
C MET A 10 -9.36 72.11 139.66
N PRO A 11 -9.06 71.48 140.81
CA PRO A 11 -7.71 71.47 141.37
C PRO A 11 -6.72 70.78 140.43
N ASP A 12 -5.52 71.34 140.31
CA ASP A 12 -4.58 71.08 139.21
C ASP A 12 -3.91 69.69 139.22
N ASP A 13 -4.17 68.85 140.22
CA ASP A 13 -3.63 67.49 140.36
C ASP A 13 -4.67 66.36 140.17
N SER A 14 -5.89 66.69 139.73
CA SER A 14 -6.96 65.69 139.53
C SER A 14 -6.99 65.09 138.12
N THR A 15 -6.77 63.77 138.02
CA THR A 15 -6.76 63.00 136.76
C THR A 15 -8.15 62.61 136.24
N VAL A 16 -9.19 62.80 137.06
CA VAL A 16 -10.59 62.57 136.69
C VAL A 16 -11.42 63.71 137.29
N CYS A 17 -12.31 64.30 136.50
CA CYS A 17 -13.15 65.39 136.99
C CYS A 17 -14.09 64.90 138.11
N PRO A 18 -13.99 65.41 139.36
CA PRO A 18 -14.79 64.92 140.48
C PRO A 18 -16.29 65.24 140.36
N HIS A 19 -16.69 66.08 139.41
CA HIS A 19 -18.10 66.41 139.16
C HIS A 19 -18.74 65.69 137.98
N CYS A 20 -17.98 65.20 137.01
CA CYS A 20 -18.54 64.52 135.83
C CYS A 20 -17.84 63.21 135.45
N GLY A 21 -16.84 62.77 136.23
CA GLY A 21 -16.25 61.44 136.16
C GLY A 21 -15.44 61.12 134.90
N GLN A 22 -15.13 62.10 134.03
CA GLN A 22 -14.37 61.82 132.80
C GLN A 22 -12.86 62.08 132.96
N PRO A 23 -12.00 61.21 132.40
CA PRO A 23 -10.55 61.44 132.33
C PRO A 23 -10.20 62.42 131.21
N VAL A 24 -9.26 63.31 131.46
CA VAL A 24 -8.80 64.33 130.49
C VAL A 24 -7.64 63.76 129.67
N VAL A 25 -7.75 63.73 128.34
CA VAL A 25 -6.73 63.15 127.42
C VAL A 25 -5.92 64.27 126.74
N SER A 26 -4.58 64.16 126.69
CA SER A 26 -3.67 65.22 126.24
C SER A 26 -3.43 65.25 124.71
N SER A 27 -3.14 66.44 124.17
CA SER A 27 -3.09 66.77 122.72
C SER A 27 -1.97 66.11 121.91
N GLU A 28 -0.97 65.50 122.55
CA GLU A 28 0.21 64.92 121.89
C GLU A 28 -0.08 63.56 121.22
N GLN A 29 -1.05 62.80 121.75
CA GLN A 29 -1.44 61.49 121.21
C GLN A 29 -2.19 61.60 119.86
N VAL A 30 -2.91 62.71 119.63
CA VAL A 30 -3.75 62.91 118.43
C VAL A 30 -2.90 63.08 117.16
N MET A 31 -1.77 63.79 117.23
CA MET A 31 -0.92 64.05 116.05
C MET A 31 -0.20 62.80 115.54
N LYS A 32 0.17 61.88 116.44
CA LYS A 32 0.85 60.62 116.11
C LYS A 32 -0.10 59.67 115.37
N GLU A 33 -1.36 59.59 115.82
CA GLU A 33 -2.40 58.81 115.14
C GLU A 33 -2.75 59.34 113.75
N ILE A 34 -2.82 60.66 113.56
CA ILE A 34 -3.12 61.26 112.24
C ILE A 34 -2.04 60.89 111.22
N LYS A 35 -0.76 60.88 111.62
CA LYS A 35 0.36 60.52 110.73
C LYS A 35 0.31 59.05 110.32
N VAL A 36 -0.03 58.16 111.24
CA VAL A 36 -0.22 56.72 110.98
C VAL A 36 -1.42 56.47 110.05
N ARG A 37 -2.55 57.13 110.27
CA ARG A 37 -3.74 56.99 109.40
C ARG A 37 -3.49 57.52 107.98
N ARG A 38 -2.72 58.60 107.82
CA ARG A 38 -2.31 59.10 106.49
C ARG A 38 -1.37 58.12 105.79
N LEU A 39 -0.39 57.57 106.51
CA LEU A 39 0.51 56.55 105.97
C LEU A 39 -0.26 55.29 105.54
N GLN A 40 -1.21 54.84 106.35
CA GLN A 40 -2.07 53.70 106.05
C GLN A 40 -2.94 53.94 104.80
N ARG A 41 -3.47 55.15 104.59
CA ARG A 41 -4.19 55.50 103.35
C ARG A 41 -3.27 55.52 102.14
N TYR A 42 -2.08 56.12 102.25
CA TYR A 42 -1.12 56.12 101.15
C TYR A 42 -0.68 54.70 100.79
N LEU A 43 -0.45 53.83 101.78
CA LEU A 43 -0.10 52.43 101.57
C LEU A 43 -1.26 51.63 100.94
N PHE A 44 -2.49 51.90 101.36
CA PHE A 44 -3.68 51.31 100.72
C PHE A 44 -3.81 51.74 99.25
N TYR A 45 -3.65 53.04 98.96
CA TYR A 45 -3.73 53.54 97.59
C TYR A 45 -2.59 53.02 96.71
N THR A 46 -1.36 52.90 97.22
CA THR A 46 -0.25 52.32 96.44
C THR A 46 -0.50 50.85 96.12
N VAL A 47 -1.02 50.06 97.05
CA VAL A 47 -1.38 48.65 96.81
C VAL A 47 -2.50 48.53 95.77
N VAL A 48 -3.56 49.34 95.88
CA VAL A 48 -4.66 49.34 94.91
C VAL A 48 -4.15 49.73 93.52
N VAL A 49 -3.30 50.75 93.42
CA VAL A 49 -2.69 51.17 92.14
C VAL A 49 -1.82 50.05 91.56
N LEU A 50 -1.01 49.37 92.37
CA LEU A 50 -0.19 48.24 91.90
C LEU A 50 -1.05 47.08 91.39
N ILE A 51 -2.16 46.76 92.05
CA ILE A 51 -3.10 45.72 91.60
C ILE A 51 -3.74 46.12 90.26
N VAL A 52 -4.17 47.39 90.12
CA VAL A 52 -4.76 47.89 88.87
C VAL A 52 -3.73 47.84 87.72
N ILE A 53 -2.49 48.27 87.97
CA ILE A 53 -1.41 48.19 86.97
C ILE A 53 -1.12 46.74 86.59
N ALA A 54 -1.05 45.82 87.56
CA ALA A 54 -0.87 44.40 87.31
C ALA A 54 -2.02 43.79 86.50
N ALA A 55 -3.26 44.15 86.80
CA ALA A 55 -4.44 43.71 86.05
C ALA A 55 -4.42 44.23 84.60
N VAL A 56 -4.07 45.50 84.39
CA VAL A 56 -3.92 46.08 83.04
C VAL A 56 -2.78 45.38 82.28
N ALA A 57 -1.65 45.11 82.93
CA ALA A 57 -0.52 44.40 82.31
C ALA A 57 -0.91 42.97 81.88
N ILE A 58 -1.69 42.25 82.70
CA ILE A 58 -2.22 40.92 82.35
C ILE A 58 -3.17 41.03 81.15
N MET A 59 -4.09 42.00 81.15
CA MET A 59 -5.02 42.22 80.04
C MET A 59 -4.29 42.53 78.73
N VAL A 60 -3.27 43.39 78.76
CA VAL A 60 -2.43 43.69 77.58
C VAL A 60 -1.72 42.43 77.09
N ARG A 61 -1.18 41.61 78.00
CA ARG A 61 -0.52 40.35 77.64
C ARG A 61 -1.49 39.35 77.00
N ILE A 62 -2.69 39.21 77.55
CA ILE A 62 -3.75 38.36 76.98
C ILE A 62 -4.15 38.87 75.60
N TYR A 63 -4.34 40.18 75.44
CA TYR A 63 -4.69 40.78 74.16
C TYR A 63 -3.59 40.55 73.12
N ASN A 64 -2.32 40.73 73.49
CA ASN A 64 -1.19 40.50 72.60
C ASN A 64 -1.04 39.02 72.21
N ASN A 65 -1.30 38.09 73.15
CA ASN A 65 -1.31 36.66 72.84
C ASN A 65 -2.50 36.27 71.94
N ASN A 66 -3.68 36.82 72.19
CA ASN A 66 -4.88 36.55 71.39
C ASN A 66 -4.74 37.11 69.97
N THR A 67 -4.16 38.30 69.81
CA THR A 67 -3.88 38.88 68.48
C THR A 67 -2.87 38.03 67.71
N LYS A 68 -1.83 37.51 68.38
CA LYS A 68 -0.88 36.57 67.78
C LYS A 68 -1.56 35.28 67.31
N LEU A 69 -2.42 34.68 68.15
CA LEU A 69 -3.19 33.48 67.79
C LEU A 69 -4.13 33.72 66.61
N VAL A 70 -4.80 34.87 66.57
CA VAL A 70 -5.67 35.24 65.44
C VAL A 70 -4.87 35.37 64.14
N LEU A 71 -3.65 35.94 64.21
CA LEU A 71 -2.75 36.04 63.06
C LEU A 71 -2.33 34.64 62.57
N GLU A 72 -1.91 33.76 63.47
CA GLU A 72 -1.51 32.37 63.15
C GLU A 72 -2.69 31.58 62.53
N ILE A 73 -3.90 31.72 63.08
CA ILE A 73 -5.12 31.12 62.51
C ILE A 73 -5.38 31.64 61.09
N SER A 74 -5.22 32.94 60.87
CA SER A 74 -5.39 33.54 59.54
C SER A 74 -4.37 33.00 58.54
N GLN A 75 -3.10 32.86 58.95
CA GLN A 75 -2.04 32.31 58.10
C GLN A 75 -2.30 30.84 57.75
N VAL A 76 -2.67 30.02 58.74
CA VAL A 76 -2.99 28.61 58.53
C VAL A 76 -4.21 28.46 57.61
N LYS A 77 -5.24 29.29 57.78
CA LYS A 77 -6.40 29.31 56.89
C LYS A 77 -6.01 29.65 55.45
N GLN A 78 -5.17 30.66 55.25
CA GLN A 78 -4.67 31.03 53.93
C GLN A 78 -3.84 29.91 53.29
N SER A 79 -2.98 29.22 54.05
CA SER A 79 -2.23 28.07 53.53
C SER A 79 -3.14 26.88 53.20
N LEU A 80 -4.21 26.66 53.98
CA LEU A 80 -5.16 25.59 53.73
C LEU A 80 -5.95 25.87 52.44
N GLU A 81 -6.44 27.10 52.26
CA GLU A 81 -7.12 27.52 51.02
C GLU A 81 -6.18 27.42 49.81
N GLY A 82 -4.91 27.78 49.96
CA GLY A 82 -3.88 27.61 48.93
C GLY A 82 -3.66 26.14 48.55
N ALA A 83 -3.43 25.26 49.54
CA ALA A 83 -3.24 23.84 49.32
C ALA A 83 -4.49 23.15 48.73
N GLN A 84 -5.68 23.59 49.13
CA GLN A 84 -6.95 23.08 48.60
C GLN A 84 -7.15 23.53 47.15
N GLY A 85 -6.76 24.75 46.80
CA GLY A 85 -6.70 25.23 45.42
C GLY A 85 -5.76 24.39 44.55
N GLU A 86 -4.52 24.16 45.00
CA GLU A 86 -3.55 23.30 44.31
C GLU A 86 -4.07 21.87 44.12
N LEU A 87 -4.73 21.30 45.13
CA LEU A 87 -5.34 19.97 45.03
C LEU A 87 -6.42 19.91 43.95
N THR A 88 -7.30 20.91 43.88
CA THR A 88 -8.35 20.96 42.85
C THR A 88 -7.78 21.15 41.44
N ALA A 89 -6.71 21.94 41.30
CA ALA A 89 -5.99 22.10 40.04
C ALA A 89 -5.36 20.77 39.61
N ALA A 90 -4.66 20.08 40.52
CA ALA A 90 -4.07 18.77 40.26
C ALA A 90 -5.12 17.70 39.91
N GLN A 91 -6.29 17.71 40.56
CA GLN A 91 -7.40 16.81 40.23
C GLN A 91 -7.95 17.07 38.82
N THR A 92 -8.07 18.35 38.43
CA THR A 92 -8.53 18.73 37.10
C THR A 92 -7.53 18.29 36.03
N GLU A 93 -6.23 18.48 36.27
CA GLU A 93 -5.17 18.01 35.37
C GLU A 93 -5.17 16.48 35.25
N LEU A 94 -5.39 15.75 36.35
CA LEU A 94 -5.49 14.30 36.34
C LEU A 94 -6.66 13.82 35.48
N GLU A 95 -7.83 14.44 35.60
CA GLU A 95 -8.99 14.09 34.77
C GLU A 95 -8.76 14.40 33.29
N GLN A 96 -8.10 15.52 32.98
CA GLN A 96 -7.71 15.84 31.61
C GLN A 96 -6.76 14.78 31.04
N LYS A 97 -5.72 14.39 31.80
CA LYS A 97 -4.79 13.33 31.37
C LYS A 97 -5.48 11.98 31.19
N LYS A 98 -6.48 11.63 32.01
CA LYS A 98 -7.27 10.41 31.80
C LYS A 98 -8.07 10.46 30.51
N GLN A 99 -8.68 11.60 30.18
CA GLN A 99 -9.40 11.76 28.91
C GLN A 99 -8.45 11.65 27.71
N ASP A 100 -7.27 12.26 27.79
CA ASP A 100 -6.27 12.18 26.73
C ASP A 100 -5.75 10.75 26.55
N LEU A 101 -5.50 10.02 27.65
CA LEU A 101 -5.15 8.60 27.58
C LEU A 101 -6.25 7.75 26.94
N ALA A 102 -7.53 8.03 27.24
CA ALA A 102 -8.64 7.32 26.62
C ALA A 102 -8.72 7.58 25.11
N LYS A 103 -8.47 8.83 24.67
CA LYS A 103 -8.41 9.17 23.24
C LYS A 103 -7.27 8.45 22.54
N ILE A 104 -6.06 8.48 23.11
CA ILE A 104 -4.89 7.80 22.55
C ILE A 104 -5.12 6.28 22.45
N GLN A 105 -5.76 5.68 23.46
CA GLN A 105 -6.11 4.25 23.42
C GLN A 105 -7.12 3.93 22.30
N ALA A 106 -8.09 4.81 22.06
CA ALA A 106 -9.05 4.64 20.96
C ALA A 106 -8.36 4.72 19.59
N GLU A 107 -7.48 5.70 19.39
CA GLU A 107 -6.69 5.85 18.16
C GLU A 107 -5.75 4.65 17.93
N LEU A 108 -5.11 4.15 18.99
CA LEU A 108 -4.27 2.96 18.92
C LEU A 108 -5.09 1.72 18.53
N ALA A 109 -6.28 1.55 19.09
CA ALA A 109 -7.18 0.45 18.72
C ALA A 109 -7.64 0.55 17.26
N GLU A 110 -7.92 1.77 16.76
CA GLU A 110 -8.29 1.98 15.36
C GLU A 110 -7.13 1.67 14.41
N SER A 111 -5.93 2.16 14.71
CA SER A 111 -4.73 1.87 13.91
C SER A 111 -4.39 0.38 13.88
N ALA A 112 -4.58 -0.35 15.00
CA ALA A 112 -4.41 -1.79 15.06
C ALA A 112 -5.41 -2.52 14.13
N ARG A 113 -6.68 -2.10 14.10
CA ARG A 113 -7.69 -2.64 13.18
C ARG A 113 -7.32 -2.40 11.72
N LYS A 114 -6.84 -1.18 11.40
CA LYS A 114 -6.36 -0.85 10.04
C LYS A 114 -5.19 -1.75 9.63
N MET A 115 -4.20 -1.93 10.49
CA MET A 115 -3.08 -2.85 10.23
C MET A 115 -3.53 -4.29 10.01
N GLN A 116 -4.46 -4.80 10.82
CA GLN A 116 -4.99 -6.15 10.65
C GLN A 116 -5.73 -6.33 9.31
N SER A 117 -6.53 -5.34 8.91
CA SER A 117 -7.21 -5.38 7.61
C SER A 117 -6.23 -5.32 6.44
N ALA A 118 -5.16 -4.51 6.56
CA ALA A 118 -4.11 -4.42 5.56
C ALA A 118 -3.32 -5.72 5.43
N ASP A 119 -2.98 -6.39 6.55
CA ASP A 119 -2.31 -7.69 6.55
C ASP A 119 -3.16 -8.78 5.88
N SER A 120 -4.47 -8.80 6.16
CA SER A 120 -5.41 -9.71 5.51
C SER A 120 -5.45 -9.50 3.99
N GLN A 121 -5.54 -8.24 3.54
CA GLN A 121 -5.52 -7.91 2.11
C GLN A 121 -4.20 -8.28 1.45
N LEU A 122 -3.07 -8.11 2.16
CA LEU A 122 -1.75 -8.44 1.63
C LEU A 122 -1.61 -9.95 1.44
N LYS A 123 -2.12 -10.75 2.38
CA LYS A 123 -2.16 -12.22 2.26
C LYS A 123 -3.00 -12.67 1.07
N GLU A 124 -4.20 -12.11 0.92
CA GLU A 124 -5.08 -12.42 -0.20
C GLU A 124 -4.42 -12.10 -1.55
N LYS A 125 -3.82 -10.91 -1.68
CA LYS A 125 -3.09 -10.52 -2.89
C LYS A 125 -1.88 -11.41 -3.16
N THR A 126 -1.17 -11.84 -2.12
CA THR A 126 -0.02 -12.74 -2.26
C THR A 126 -0.46 -14.09 -2.80
N THR A 127 -1.54 -14.67 -2.27
CA THR A 127 -2.11 -15.93 -2.77
C THR A 127 -2.61 -15.79 -4.20
N ALA A 128 -3.30 -14.68 -4.52
CA ALA A 128 -3.74 -14.41 -5.89
C ALA A 128 -2.57 -14.32 -6.88
N TYR A 129 -1.48 -13.65 -6.48
CA TYR A 129 -0.27 -13.55 -7.30
C TYR A 129 0.42 -14.91 -7.51
N GLN A 130 0.48 -15.76 -6.48
CA GLN A 130 1.02 -17.11 -6.60
C GLN A 130 0.20 -17.96 -7.57
N ASN A 131 -1.14 -17.88 -7.50
CA ASN A 131 -2.01 -18.58 -8.45
C ASN A 131 -1.79 -18.11 -9.89
N LEU A 132 -1.74 -16.79 -10.12
CA LEU A 132 -1.45 -16.22 -11.43
C LEU A 132 -0.07 -16.64 -11.97
N LEU A 133 0.93 -16.71 -11.09
CA LEU A 133 2.26 -17.18 -11.49
C LEU A 133 2.22 -18.65 -11.92
N THR A 134 1.50 -19.50 -11.19
CA THR A 134 1.36 -20.93 -11.54
C THR A 134 0.64 -21.12 -12.87
N GLU A 135 -0.43 -20.36 -13.10
CA GLU A 135 -1.17 -20.37 -14.36
C GLU A 135 -0.30 -19.92 -15.53
N LYS A 136 0.45 -18.82 -15.36
CA LYS A 136 1.41 -18.34 -16.35
C LYS A 136 2.42 -19.42 -16.73
N THR A 137 3.03 -20.09 -15.74
CA THR A 137 4.03 -21.14 -16.02
C THR A 137 3.43 -22.34 -16.76
N ALA A 138 2.19 -22.72 -16.44
CA ALA A 138 1.49 -23.80 -17.15
C ALA A 138 1.17 -23.41 -18.60
N LEU A 139 0.79 -22.16 -18.83
CA LEU A 139 0.53 -21.63 -20.17
C LEU A 139 1.82 -21.59 -21.02
N GLU A 140 2.93 -21.14 -20.44
CA GLU A 140 4.24 -21.13 -21.10
C GLU A 140 4.68 -22.54 -21.49
N GLN A 141 4.54 -23.52 -20.59
CA GLN A 141 4.81 -24.93 -20.90
C GLN A 141 3.94 -25.47 -22.04
N THR A 142 2.66 -25.12 -22.04
CA THR A 142 1.72 -25.55 -23.09
C THR A 142 2.08 -24.92 -24.44
N SER A 143 2.44 -23.65 -24.45
CA SER A 143 2.91 -22.95 -25.66
C SER A 143 4.17 -23.59 -26.24
N GLU A 144 5.15 -23.90 -25.38
CA GLU A 144 6.37 -24.59 -25.80
C GLU A 144 6.09 -26.00 -26.33
N GLN A 145 5.20 -26.75 -25.67
CA GLN A 145 4.80 -28.06 -26.16
C GLN A 145 4.09 -27.97 -27.51
N CYS A 146 3.22 -26.99 -27.70
CA CYS A 146 2.56 -26.74 -28.99
C CYS A 146 3.59 -26.44 -30.08
N ARG A 147 4.56 -25.57 -29.80
CA ARG A 147 5.68 -25.25 -30.71
C ARG A 147 6.47 -26.49 -31.10
N MET A 148 6.81 -27.35 -30.14
CA MET A 148 7.50 -28.61 -30.43
C MET A 148 6.65 -29.56 -31.29
N ASN A 149 5.35 -29.67 -31.02
CA ASN A 149 4.45 -30.50 -31.80
C ASN A 149 4.30 -29.99 -33.25
N LEU A 150 4.26 -28.67 -33.44
CA LEU A 150 4.25 -28.06 -34.77
C LEU A 150 5.55 -28.36 -35.52
N ASN A 151 6.71 -28.15 -34.89
CA ASN A 151 8.00 -28.49 -35.50
C ASN A 151 8.11 -29.98 -35.84
N LEU A 152 7.56 -30.86 -35.00
CA LEU A 152 7.52 -32.30 -35.26
C LEU A 152 6.59 -32.63 -36.44
N ALA A 153 5.43 -31.99 -36.53
CA ALA A 153 4.52 -32.13 -37.67
C ALA A 153 5.20 -31.66 -38.97
N ASP A 154 5.88 -30.52 -38.94
CA ASP A 154 6.66 -29.99 -40.06
C ASP A 154 7.76 -30.97 -40.48
N ALA A 155 8.52 -31.52 -39.52
CA ALA A 155 9.53 -32.54 -39.79
C ALA A 155 8.94 -33.80 -40.43
N ASN A 156 7.75 -34.24 -39.98
CA ASN A 156 7.06 -35.38 -40.57
C ASN A 156 6.61 -35.08 -42.01
N ILE A 157 6.12 -33.88 -42.29
CA ILE A 157 5.74 -33.45 -43.64
C ILE A 157 6.97 -33.41 -44.55
N TYR A 158 8.08 -32.82 -44.11
CA TYR A 158 9.34 -32.85 -44.88
C TYR A 158 9.81 -34.28 -45.14
N GLY A 159 9.78 -35.14 -44.12
CA GLY A 159 10.11 -36.56 -44.28
C GLY A 159 9.23 -37.27 -45.30
N LEU A 160 7.94 -36.94 -45.34
CA LEU A 160 7.01 -37.46 -46.34
C LEU A 160 7.31 -36.94 -47.75
N ILE A 161 7.56 -35.63 -47.90
CA ILE A 161 7.93 -34.98 -49.17
C ILE A 161 9.19 -35.63 -49.74
N VAL A 162 10.22 -35.84 -48.91
CA VAL A 162 11.47 -36.48 -49.33
C VAL A 162 11.24 -37.94 -49.74
N LYS A 163 10.40 -38.68 -49.00
CA LYS A 163 10.12 -40.10 -49.28
C LYS A 163 9.29 -40.31 -50.54
N LEU A 164 8.35 -39.41 -50.82
CA LEU A 164 7.47 -39.47 -52.00
C LEU A 164 8.07 -38.77 -53.22
N GLY A 165 9.04 -37.89 -52.99
CA GLY A 165 9.66 -37.08 -54.01
C GLY A 165 10.57 -37.87 -54.94
N THR A 166 10.51 -37.55 -56.23
CA THR A 166 11.40 -38.08 -57.26
C THR A 166 12.39 -37.01 -57.70
N GLY A 167 13.68 -37.36 -57.77
CA GLY A 167 14.72 -36.42 -58.21
C GLY A 167 14.50 -35.93 -59.65
N VAL A 168 14.68 -34.64 -59.89
CA VAL A 168 14.60 -33.99 -61.20
C VAL A 168 15.78 -33.03 -61.40
N THR A 169 16.31 -32.98 -62.62
CA THR A 169 17.33 -31.99 -63.03
C THR A 169 16.69 -30.66 -63.40
N ASN A 170 17.45 -29.56 -63.35
CA ASN A 170 16.95 -28.23 -63.70
C ASN A 170 16.45 -28.19 -65.15
N LYS A 171 17.13 -28.87 -66.07
CA LYS A 171 16.70 -29.01 -67.46
C LYS A 171 15.31 -29.63 -67.60
N ASN A 172 15.02 -30.70 -66.87
CA ASN A 172 13.72 -31.36 -66.92
C ASN A 172 12.67 -30.56 -66.17
N LEU A 173 13.06 -29.89 -65.08
CA LEU A 173 12.18 -29.02 -64.33
C LEU A 173 11.68 -27.87 -65.21
N MET A 174 12.58 -27.16 -65.91
CA MET A 174 12.30 -26.08 -66.87
C MET A 174 11.33 -26.49 -68.00
N SER A 175 11.21 -27.80 -68.31
CA SER A 175 10.26 -28.29 -69.29
C SER A 175 8.80 -28.35 -68.80
N ILE A 176 8.57 -27.99 -67.53
CA ILE A 176 7.26 -27.96 -66.87
C ILE A 176 6.88 -26.50 -66.58
N PRO A 177 5.72 -26.01 -67.04
CA PRO A 177 5.26 -24.64 -66.78
C PRO A 177 5.06 -24.33 -65.29
N LEU A 178 5.33 -23.09 -64.88
CA LEU A 178 5.11 -22.61 -63.51
C LEU A 178 3.63 -22.25 -63.27
N ALA A 179 3.12 -22.50 -62.06
CA ALA A 179 1.80 -22.07 -61.62
C ALA A 179 1.84 -20.68 -60.95
N ASP A 180 0.78 -19.89 -61.16
CA ASP A 180 0.56 -18.62 -60.47
C ASP A 180 -0.07 -18.87 -59.09
N ALA A 181 0.66 -19.56 -58.22
CA ALA A 181 0.22 -19.89 -56.88
C ALA A 181 1.43 -20.15 -55.99
N ASN A 182 1.33 -19.70 -54.75
CA ASN A 182 2.40 -19.82 -53.75
C ASN A 182 3.71 -19.18 -54.22
N LEU A 183 3.61 -18.01 -54.85
CA LEU A 183 4.74 -17.21 -55.33
C LEU A 183 5.15 -16.07 -54.36
N GLY A 184 4.47 -15.98 -53.21
CA GLY A 184 4.67 -14.90 -52.24
C GLY A 184 5.77 -15.22 -51.22
N GLY A 185 6.39 -14.17 -50.70
CA GLY A 185 7.47 -14.27 -49.72
C GLY A 185 8.17 -12.92 -49.58
N GLU A 186 9.40 -12.94 -49.08
CA GLU A 186 10.31 -11.80 -49.21
C GLU A 186 10.70 -11.68 -50.68
N ASP A 187 10.52 -10.50 -51.25
CA ASP A 187 10.67 -10.14 -52.67
C ASP A 187 11.49 -8.84 -52.70
N SER A 188 12.76 -8.94 -53.10
CA SER A 188 13.77 -7.89 -52.94
C SER A 188 13.79 -6.90 -54.12
N ASP A 189 13.26 -7.27 -55.27
CA ASP A 189 13.16 -6.42 -56.47
C ASP A 189 11.71 -6.07 -56.87
N ASP A 190 10.73 -6.55 -56.10
CA ASP A 190 9.30 -6.26 -56.20
C ASP A 190 8.68 -6.68 -57.56
N ASP A 191 9.24 -7.70 -58.22
CA ASP A 191 8.71 -8.26 -59.48
C ASP A 191 7.51 -9.22 -59.27
N GLY A 192 7.30 -9.61 -58.01
CA GLY A 192 6.20 -10.47 -57.56
C GLY A 192 6.53 -11.96 -57.54
N LEU A 193 7.79 -12.37 -57.73
CA LEU A 193 8.36 -13.63 -57.29
C LEU A 193 9.13 -13.41 -56.00
N SER A 194 9.05 -14.34 -55.06
CA SER A 194 9.88 -14.24 -53.86
C SER A 194 11.33 -14.66 -54.13
N ASP A 195 12.28 -14.07 -53.41
CA ASP A 195 13.72 -14.36 -53.54
C ASP A 195 14.05 -15.85 -53.44
N THR A 196 13.28 -16.59 -52.63
CA THR A 196 13.42 -18.04 -52.48
C THR A 196 13.10 -18.78 -53.76
N ILE A 197 12.06 -18.37 -54.47
CA ILE A 197 11.57 -19.00 -55.69
C ILE A 197 12.48 -18.64 -56.84
N GLU A 198 12.89 -17.38 -56.95
CA GLU A 198 13.86 -16.94 -57.95
C GLU A 198 15.18 -17.71 -57.85
N ARG A 199 15.70 -17.93 -56.65
CA ARG A 199 16.86 -18.82 -56.43
C ARG A 199 16.60 -20.26 -56.88
N SER A 200 15.40 -20.79 -56.68
CA SER A 200 15.03 -22.15 -57.15
C SER A 200 14.93 -22.23 -58.67
N LEU A 201 14.45 -21.16 -59.29
CA LEU A 201 14.23 -21.00 -60.72
C LEU A 201 15.53 -20.65 -61.48
N GLY A 202 16.48 -20.04 -60.78
CA GLY A 202 17.78 -19.61 -61.29
C GLY A 202 17.88 -18.14 -61.68
N SER A 203 16.82 -17.33 -61.48
CA SER A 203 16.84 -15.87 -61.66
C SER A 203 17.58 -15.16 -60.52
N ASP A 204 17.93 -13.89 -60.74
CA ASP A 204 18.66 -13.04 -59.78
C ASP A 204 17.67 -12.29 -58.88
N PRO A 205 17.59 -12.59 -57.57
CA PRO A 205 16.60 -12.00 -56.65
C PRO A 205 16.68 -10.49 -56.42
N ASN A 206 17.60 -9.81 -57.08
CA ASN A 206 17.79 -8.36 -56.92
C ASN A 206 17.54 -7.63 -58.25
N LYS A 207 16.95 -8.32 -59.22
CA LYS A 207 16.69 -7.81 -60.56
C LYS A 207 15.37 -8.39 -61.07
N ALA A 208 14.38 -7.51 -61.14
CA ALA A 208 13.08 -7.85 -61.71
C ALA A 208 13.17 -8.42 -63.14
N ASP A 209 14.18 -8.03 -63.91
CA ASP A 209 14.49 -8.55 -65.25
C ASP A 209 15.93 -9.08 -65.23
N THR A 210 16.09 -10.41 -65.13
CA THR A 210 17.40 -11.04 -64.93
C THR A 210 18.27 -10.98 -66.19
N ASP A 211 17.68 -11.17 -67.37
CA ASP A 211 18.42 -11.22 -68.64
C ASP A 211 18.46 -9.87 -69.39
N GLY A 212 17.69 -8.89 -68.95
CA GLY A 212 17.72 -7.50 -69.40
C GLY A 212 16.96 -7.26 -70.70
N ASP A 213 15.99 -8.11 -71.05
CA ASP A 213 15.24 -8.03 -72.31
C ASP A 213 14.01 -7.10 -72.25
N GLY A 214 13.68 -6.59 -71.06
CA GLY A 214 12.60 -5.65 -70.78
C GLY A 214 11.31 -6.27 -70.26
N TYR A 215 11.31 -7.56 -69.89
CA TYR A 215 10.19 -8.24 -69.23
C TYR A 215 10.58 -8.73 -67.84
N ASP A 216 9.67 -8.59 -66.86
CA ASP A 216 9.93 -9.08 -65.51
C ASP A 216 9.93 -10.63 -65.47
N ASP A 217 10.83 -11.22 -64.68
CA ASP A 217 11.07 -12.67 -64.59
C ASP A 217 9.78 -13.44 -64.28
N LYS A 218 8.95 -12.92 -63.36
CA LYS A 218 7.62 -13.47 -63.08
C LYS A 218 6.76 -13.63 -64.32
N VAL A 219 6.68 -12.57 -65.12
CA VAL A 219 5.80 -12.51 -66.28
C VAL A 219 6.27 -13.51 -67.32
N GLU A 220 7.59 -13.63 -67.48
CA GLU A 220 8.20 -14.59 -68.37
C GLU A 220 7.91 -16.03 -67.96
N TRP A 221 8.14 -16.39 -66.69
CA TRP A 221 7.85 -17.73 -66.17
C TRP A 221 6.39 -18.14 -66.35
N LEU A 222 5.45 -17.23 -66.08
CA LEU A 222 4.02 -17.51 -66.20
C LEU A 222 3.54 -17.58 -67.66
N ARG A 223 4.22 -16.89 -68.57
CA ARG A 223 3.90 -16.89 -70.01
C ARG A 223 4.70 -17.91 -70.82
N GLY A 224 5.70 -18.56 -70.22
CA GLY A 224 6.51 -19.59 -70.86
C GLY A 224 7.74 -19.06 -71.62
N TYR A 225 8.17 -17.84 -71.33
CA TYR A 225 9.44 -17.27 -71.80
C TYR A 225 10.59 -17.61 -70.85
N ASN A 226 11.82 -17.54 -71.34
CA ASN A 226 13.01 -17.92 -70.60
C ASN A 226 13.68 -16.69 -69.95
N PRO A 227 13.62 -16.53 -68.62
CA PRO A 227 14.15 -15.33 -67.94
C PRO A 227 15.67 -15.31 -67.76
N LEU A 228 16.37 -16.33 -68.28
CA LEU A 228 17.83 -16.44 -68.21
C LEU A 228 18.48 -16.28 -69.57
N GLY A 229 17.73 -15.84 -70.58
CA GLY A 229 18.22 -15.58 -71.92
C GLY A 229 17.17 -15.86 -73.00
N GLU A 230 17.54 -15.59 -74.24
CA GLU A 230 16.58 -15.50 -75.34
C GLU A 230 15.65 -16.71 -75.56
N GLY A 231 14.36 -16.43 -75.75
CA GLY A 231 13.39 -17.35 -76.34
C GLY A 231 12.34 -17.92 -75.37
N MET A 232 11.77 -19.07 -75.73
CA MET A 232 10.74 -19.74 -74.93
C MET A 232 11.34 -20.88 -74.12
N LEU A 233 10.74 -21.18 -72.96
CA LEU A 233 11.09 -22.35 -72.16
C LEU A 233 10.92 -23.64 -72.99
N PRO A 234 11.80 -24.64 -72.81
CA PRO A 234 11.75 -25.91 -73.56
C PRO A 234 10.65 -26.83 -73.01
N ILE A 235 9.39 -26.40 -73.08
CA ILE A 235 8.24 -27.10 -72.54
C ILE A 235 8.05 -28.44 -73.27
N ASN A 236 7.96 -29.53 -72.51
CA ASN A 236 7.77 -30.89 -73.03
C ASN A 236 6.48 -31.51 -72.51
N PRO A 237 5.36 -31.43 -73.25
CA PRO A 237 4.06 -31.95 -72.81
C PRO A 237 4.05 -33.45 -72.48
N GLN A 238 4.86 -34.27 -73.18
CA GLN A 238 4.97 -35.71 -72.94
C GLN A 238 5.63 -35.99 -71.59
N TYR A 239 6.68 -35.24 -71.26
CA TYR A 239 7.31 -35.33 -69.95
C TYR A 239 6.36 -34.85 -68.85
N VAL A 240 5.71 -33.70 -69.03
CA VAL A 240 4.72 -33.16 -68.09
C VAL A 240 3.67 -34.21 -67.75
N ASN A 241 3.07 -34.86 -68.75
CA ASN A 241 2.07 -35.92 -68.52
C ASN A 241 2.61 -37.14 -67.75
N THR A 242 3.92 -37.40 -67.78
CA THR A 242 4.56 -38.51 -67.06
C THR A 242 4.82 -38.19 -65.58
N VAL A 243 4.95 -36.90 -65.25
CA VAL A 243 5.23 -36.41 -63.90
C VAL A 243 4.05 -35.78 -63.19
N LYS A 244 2.89 -35.66 -63.86
CA LYS A 244 1.63 -35.26 -63.22
C LYS A 244 1.35 -36.08 -61.96
N GLY A 245 0.94 -35.39 -60.90
CA GLY A 245 0.67 -35.97 -59.59
C GLY A 245 1.91 -36.32 -58.77
N LYS A 246 3.13 -36.09 -59.28
CA LYS A 246 4.37 -36.38 -58.55
C LYS A 246 4.93 -35.14 -57.85
N ILE A 247 5.60 -35.41 -56.74
CA ILE A 247 6.49 -34.45 -56.09
C ILE A 247 7.86 -34.60 -56.73
N LEU A 248 8.41 -33.50 -57.24
CA LEU A 248 9.71 -33.43 -57.85
C LEU A 248 10.68 -32.73 -56.89
N LEU A 249 11.81 -33.37 -56.63
CA LEU A 249 12.88 -32.80 -55.81
C LEU A 249 14.00 -32.37 -56.73
N GLN A 250 14.29 -31.09 -56.73
CA GLN A 250 15.39 -30.55 -57.50
C GLN A 250 16.71 -31.11 -56.96
N ILE A 251 17.54 -31.69 -57.83
CA ILE A 251 18.82 -32.27 -57.40
C ILE A 251 20.00 -31.31 -57.60
N GLU A 252 19.78 -30.22 -58.32
CA GLU A 252 20.76 -29.20 -58.71
C GLU A 252 20.34 -27.83 -58.14
N GLY A 253 21.24 -27.13 -57.43
CA GLY A 253 20.91 -25.83 -56.83
C GLY A 253 20.39 -25.94 -55.39
N ASP A 254 19.27 -25.28 -55.10
CA ASP A 254 18.73 -25.08 -53.75
C ASP A 254 17.96 -26.29 -53.17
N LYS A 255 17.80 -27.34 -53.97
CA LYS A 255 17.10 -28.59 -53.63
C LYS A 255 15.62 -28.40 -53.30
N SER A 256 14.99 -27.41 -53.93
CA SER A 256 13.58 -27.13 -53.75
C SER A 256 12.67 -28.27 -54.20
N ALA A 257 11.50 -28.32 -53.54
CA ALA A 257 10.46 -29.31 -53.82
C ALA A 257 9.31 -28.66 -54.61
N TRP A 258 8.84 -29.40 -55.61
CA TRP A 258 7.82 -28.93 -56.55
C TRP A 258 6.74 -30.00 -56.70
N TYR A 259 5.47 -29.59 -56.83
CA TYR A 259 4.38 -30.52 -57.11
C TYR A 259 3.80 -30.24 -58.49
N VAL A 260 3.68 -31.27 -59.33
CA VAL A 260 3.05 -31.13 -60.65
C VAL A 260 1.58 -31.51 -60.53
N ALA A 261 0.68 -30.52 -60.63
CA ALA A 261 -0.75 -30.75 -60.51
C ALA A 261 -1.36 -31.30 -61.81
N GLY A 262 -2.65 -31.64 -61.77
CA GLY A 262 -3.38 -32.22 -62.91
C GLY A 262 -3.44 -31.31 -64.14
N ASP A 263 -3.38 -29.99 -63.91
CA ASP A 263 -3.28 -28.95 -64.94
C ASP A 263 -1.95 -29.00 -65.73
N GLY A 264 -0.97 -29.78 -65.26
CA GLY A 264 0.35 -29.91 -65.85
C GLY A 264 1.33 -28.79 -65.47
N LYS A 265 0.97 -27.92 -64.53
CA LYS A 265 1.85 -26.89 -64.00
C LYS A 265 2.53 -27.37 -62.72
N ARG A 266 3.72 -26.84 -62.46
CA ARG A 266 4.44 -27.07 -61.20
C ARG A 266 4.14 -25.96 -60.20
N TYR A 267 3.92 -26.37 -58.97
CA TYR A 267 3.66 -25.51 -57.82
C TYR A 267 4.84 -25.62 -56.87
N TYR A 268 5.34 -24.48 -56.39
CA TYR A 268 6.40 -24.46 -55.39
C TYR A 268 5.85 -24.97 -54.05
N LEU A 269 6.53 -25.93 -53.42
CA LEU A 269 6.09 -26.48 -52.14
C LEU A 269 6.68 -25.73 -50.95
N GLY A 270 7.84 -25.08 -51.08
CA GLY A 270 8.41 -24.21 -50.04
C GLY A 270 8.35 -24.78 -48.61
N ASN A 271 7.66 -24.06 -47.72
CA ASN A 271 7.42 -24.48 -46.34
C ASN A 271 6.31 -25.54 -46.24
N PRO A 272 6.28 -26.38 -45.18
CA PRO A 272 5.30 -27.46 -45.03
C PRO A 272 3.84 -26.99 -45.05
N GLY A 273 3.57 -25.80 -44.52
CA GLY A 273 2.25 -25.16 -44.54
C GLY A 273 1.78 -24.87 -45.97
N ASP A 274 2.66 -24.31 -46.79
CA ASP A 274 2.37 -23.95 -48.18
C ASP A 274 2.25 -25.20 -49.06
N ALA A 275 3.16 -26.17 -48.86
CA ALA A 275 3.11 -27.47 -49.50
C ALA A 275 1.75 -28.15 -49.27
N TYR A 276 1.27 -28.15 -48.02
CA TYR A 276 0.01 -28.75 -47.65
C TYR A 276 -1.20 -27.99 -48.22
N ALA A 277 -1.15 -26.65 -48.27
CA ALA A 277 -2.19 -25.84 -48.90
C ALA A 277 -2.32 -26.14 -50.40
N VAL A 278 -1.19 -26.16 -51.12
CA VAL A 278 -1.11 -26.47 -52.56
C VAL A 278 -1.63 -27.89 -52.85
N MET A 279 -1.27 -28.87 -52.01
CA MET A 279 -1.72 -30.26 -52.18
C MET A 279 -3.24 -30.41 -51.97
N ARG A 280 -3.84 -29.65 -51.05
CA ARG A 280 -5.31 -29.72 -50.80
C ARG A 280 -6.16 -28.98 -51.81
N GLN A 281 -5.62 -27.95 -52.46
CA GLN A 281 -6.37 -27.15 -53.44
C GLN A 281 -6.47 -27.84 -54.82
N ASN A 282 -5.59 -28.80 -55.12
CA ASN A 282 -5.53 -29.47 -56.41
C ASN A 282 -6.23 -30.84 -56.39
N GLU A 283 -7.14 -31.06 -57.35
CA GLU A 283 -8.11 -32.18 -57.37
C GLU A 283 -7.50 -33.60 -57.25
N TYR A 284 -6.23 -33.78 -57.63
CA TYR A 284 -5.58 -35.09 -57.70
C TYR A 284 -5.41 -35.75 -56.31
N TRP A 285 -5.26 -34.98 -55.24
CA TRP A 285 -5.14 -35.52 -53.87
C TRP A 285 -6.48 -35.68 -53.15
N THR A 286 -7.52 -34.94 -53.57
CA THR A 286 -8.81 -34.91 -52.86
C THR A 286 -9.86 -35.88 -53.41
N LYS A 287 -9.78 -36.29 -54.69
CA LYS A 287 -10.77 -37.17 -55.33
C LYS A 287 -10.39 -38.66 -55.38
N ASP A 288 -9.09 -38.97 -55.50
CA ASP A 288 -8.61 -40.34 -55.77
C ASP A 288 -7.75 -40.95 -54.63
N TRP A 289 -7.73 -40.36 -53.43
CA TRP A 289 -7.04 -40.97 -52.30
C TRP A 289 -7.80 -42.23 -51.83
N PRO A 290 -7.23 -43.45 -51.92
CA PRO A 290 -7.93 -44.70 -51.59
C PRO A 290 -8.30 -44.84 -50.11
N GLY A 291 -7.95 -43.86 -49.26
CA GLY A 291 -8.33 -43.78 -47.86
C GLY A 291 -9.32 -42.66 -47.51
N TYR A 292 -9.91 -41.96 -48.49
CA TYR A 292 -10.92 -40.93 -48.18
C TYR A 292 -12.24 -41.62 -47.84
N ALA A 293 -12.46 -41.88 -46.55
CA ALA A 293 -13.81 -42.06 -46.03
C ALA A 293 -14.45 -40.66 -45.95
N PRO A 294 -15.56 -40.39 -46.65
CA PRO A 294 -16.26 -39.13 -46.49
C PRO A 294 -16.62 -38.93 -45.01
N PRO A 295 -16.56 -37.71 -44.47
CA PRO A 295 -16.96 -37.44 -43.11
C PRO A 295 -18.38 -37.95 -42.90
N LEU A 296 -18.57 -38.79 -41.88
CA LEU A 296 -19.91 -39.14 -41.43
C LEU A 296 -20.61 -37.83 -41.06
N MET A 297 -21.58 -37.40 -41.87
CA MET A 297 -22.50 -36.34 -41.51
C MET A 297 -23.05 -36.69 -40.13
N SER A 298 -22.74 -35.88 -39.13
CA SER A 298 -23.28 -36.04 -37.79
C SER A 298 -24.78 -35.80 -37.87
N THR A 299 -25.55 -36.88 -37.81
CA THR A 299 -26.99 -36.82 -37.60
C THR A 299 -27.23 -36.34 -36.17
N SER A 300 -27.23 -35.03 -35.95
CA SER A 300 -27.63 -34.43 -34.68
C SER A 300 -28.64 -33.29 -34.85
N GLU A 301 -29.43 -33.31 -35.93
CA GLU A 301 -30.59 -32.45 -36.11
C GLU A 301 -31.82 -33.28 -36.46
N GLU A 302 -32.25 -34.13 -35.53
CA GLU A 302 -33.60 -34.70 -35.53
C GLU A 302 -33.98 -35.02 -34.08
N THR A 303 -34.51 -34.02 -33.37
CA THR A 303 -35.50 -34.15 -32.26
C THR A 303 -35.65 -32.80 -31.54
N MET A 304 -36.22 -31.81 -32.23
CA MET A 304 -37.01 -30.76 -31.57
C MET A 304 -38.15 -30.33 -32.49
N ALA A 305 -39.09 -31.25 -32.69
CA ALA A 305 -40.44 -30.94 -33.13
C ALA A 305 -41.32 -32.16 -32.80
N THR A 306 -42.07 -32.08 -31.70
CA THR A 306 -43.51 -32.35 -31.61
C THR A 306 -43.93 -32.52 -30.15
N GLU A 307 -44.86 -31.64 -29.74
CA GLU A 307 -45.95 -31.79 -28.75
C GLU A 307 -45.62 -32.07 -27.27
#